data_AF-A0A2N0BBD9-F1
#
_entry.id   AF-A0A2N0BBD9-F1
#
_cell.length_a   1.000
_cell.length_b   1.000
_cell.length_c   1.000
_cell.angle_alpha   90.00
_cell.angle_beta   90.00
_cell.angle_gamma   90.00
#
_symmetry.space_group_name_H-M   'P 1'
#
loop_
_entity.id
_entity.type
_entity.pdbx_description
1 polymer ?
#
loop_
_entity_poly.entity_id
_entity_poly.type
_entity_poly.pdbx_seq_one_letter_code
_entity_poly.pdbx_strand_id
1 'polypeptide(L)'
;MNVAVMIAVGAALLSFYLILIESYLVNGAPPSFFSNAKEFTRIASEFLSGFFPGKSLSFLFGFFWIPIYGSLWISFRELKKSGNVTENFRKWSGWPTKLLLAAIAVGLFGNVLDDCMRGSLYGFRFIWMETVLVWSFVLGIGFLGIRIRSEDRRTGTFFAVLAVVSVLVGYHFYPVPHAALFPISIGFSLLLMGGNSSPTILRLSEWIGENASNKRILLFIGASVLVSGSMQFLEQMTPVPEGTSIPVKLDFRPFSTVKDVVTVFGIYGEAGRNFYFWGNVLDMILPIPVCLMIGSVYSRISDYVGTPRIGNVLPFGFLVFDPIENSVMIYFLRVWPNVPEGLAALTGTITFLKLTFVILGYALLFGGLFVSLIVFIFRKLKSQNV
;
A
#
# COMPACT_ATOMS: atom_id res chain seq x y z
N MET A 1 -2.04 19.21 4.74
CA MET A 1 -1.36 18.26 3.82
C MET A 1 -1.48 18.80 2.41
N ASN A 2 -0.39 18.90 1.64
CA ASN A 2 -0.47 19.37 0.25
C ASN A 2 -1.34 18.39 -0.58
N VAL A 3 -2.19 18.93 -1.45
CA VAL A 3 -3.06 18.16 -2.37
C VAL A 3 -2.24 17.18 -3.20
N ALA A 4 -1.01 17.53 -3.58
CA ALA A 4 -0.11 16.63 -4.31
C ALA A 4 0.19 15.33 -3.53
N VAL A 5 0.33 15.39 -2.21
CA VAL A 5 0.57 14.22 -1.36
C VAL A 5 -0.64 13.31 -1.34
N MET A 6 -1.85 13.89 -1.22
CA MET A 6 -3.11 13.13 -1.25
C MET A 6 -3.30 12.42 -2.60
N ILE A 7 -3.02 13.12 -3.69
CA ILE A 7 -3.10 12.57 -5.05
C ILE A 7 -2.05 11.46 -5.26
N ALA A 8 -0.83 11.61 -4.72
CA ALA A 8 0.20 10.58 -4.80
C ALA A 8 -0.21 9.31 -4.07
N VAL A 9 -0.65 9.42 -2.81
CA VAL A 9 -1.10 8.28 -2.00
C VAL A 9 -2.32 7.62 -2.63
N GLY A 10 -3.30 8.41 -3.07
CA GLY A 10 -4.49 7.90 -3.75
C GLY A 10 -4.15 7.16 -5.05
N ALA A 11 -3.20 7.67 -5.83
CA ALA A 11 -2.72 7.00 -7.03
C ALA A 11 -1.96 5.71 -6.72
N ALA A 12 -1.11 5.69 -5.68
CA ALA A 12 -0.43 4.46 -5.27
C ALA A 12 -1.44 3.36 -4.90
N LEU A 13 -2.48 3.69 -4.14
CA LEU A 13 -3.57 2.76 -3.81
C LEU A 13 -4.36 2.36 -5.06
N LEU A 14 -4.74 3.30 -5.92
CA LEU A 14 -5.47 3.01 -7.15
C LEU A 14 -4.67 2.09 -8.08
N SER A 15 -3.37 2.32 -8.25
CA SER A 15 -2.52 1.50 -9.12
C SER A 15 -2.45 0.04 -8.65
N PHE A 16 -2.48 -0.22 -7.35
CA PHE A 16 -2.59 -1.58 -6.82
C PHE A 16 -3.86 -2.29 -7.30
N TYR A 17 -5.02 -1.62 -7.18
CA TYR A 17 -6.29 -2.20 -7.62
C TYR A 17 -6.35 -2.42 -9.12
N LEU A 18 -5.86 -1.45 -9.89
CA LEU A 18 -5.84 -1.57 -11.35
C LEU A 18 -4.99 -2.76 -11.79
N ILE A 19 -3.85 -3.04 -11.15
CA ILE A 19 -3.04 -4.23 -11.44
C ILE A 19 -3.82 -5.52 -11.22
N LEU A 20 -4.56 -5.62 -10.11
CA LEU A 20 -5.36 -6.82 -9.81
C LEU A 20 -6.46 -7.02 -10.86
N ILE A 21 -7.18 -5.95 -11.21
CA ILE A 21 -8.26 -5.99 -12.20
C ILE A 21 -7.69 -6.29 -13.59
N GLU A 22 -6.62 -5.61 -13.99
CA GLU A 22 -5.94 -5.81 -15.28
C GLU A 22 -5.47 -7.25 -15.43
N SER A 23 -4.80 -7.81 -14.42
CA SER A 23 -4.41 -9.23 -14.43
C SER A 23 -5.62 -10.14 -14.58
N TYR A 24 -6.72 -9.87 -13.87
CA TYR A 24 -7.92 -10.70 -13.96
C TYR A 24 -8.54 -10.66 -15.36
N LEU A 25 -8.63 -9.48 -15.96
CA LEU A 25 -9.18 -9.31 -17.30
C LEU A 25 -8.31 -9.95 -18.39
N VAL A 26 -6.97 -9.91 -18.23
CA VAL A 26 -6.04 -10.47 -19.22
C VAL A 26 -5.84 -11.97 -19.04
N ASN A 27 -5.68 -12.44 -17.80
CA ASN A 27 -5.29 -13.82 -17.48
C ASN A 27 -6.45 -14.69 -16.96
N GLY A 28 -7.63 -14.11 -16.70
CA GLY A 28 -8.75 -14.80 -16.03
C GLY A 28 -8.55 -15.03 -14.53
N ALA A 29 -7.46 -14.50 -13.96
CA ALA A 29 -7.10 -14.62 -12.55
C ALA A 29 -6.24 -13.44 -12.08
N PRO A 30 -6.31 -13.05 -10.80
CA PRO A 30 -5.33 -12.13 -10.24
C PRO A 30 -3.93 -12.77 -10.24
N PRO A 31 -2.86 -11.98 -10.00
CA PRO A 31 -1.51 -12.49 -9.88
C PRO A 31 -1.42 -13.57 -8.81
N SER A 32 -0.54 -14.56 -8.96
CA SER A 32 -0.47 -15.74 -8.07
C SER A 32 -0.30 -15.39 -6.59
N PHE A 33 0.49 -14.35 -6.28
CA PHE A 33 0.66 -13.80 -4.93
C PHE A 33 -0.65 -13.25 -4.33
N PHE A 34 -1.62 -12.92 -5.17
CA PHE A 34 -2.93 -12.37 -4.80
C PHE A 34 -4.07 -13.27 -5.28
N SER A 35 -3.87 -14.60 -5.33
CA SER A 35 -4.91 -15.56 -5.72
C SER A 35 -6.21 -15.39 -4.94
N ASN A 36 -6.12 -14.99 -3.67
CA ASN A 36 -7.27 -14.76 -2.79
C ASN A 36 -8.11 -13.54 -3.21
N ALA A 37 -7.57 -12.63 -4.02
CA ALA A 37 -8.29 -11.46 -4.55
C ALA A 37 -9.21 -11.81 -5.74
N LYS A 38 -9.38 -13.10 -6.08
CA LYS A 38 -10.16 -13.54 -7.25
C LYS A 38 -11.59 -13.03 -7.21
N GLU A 39 -12.23 -13.08 -6.05
CA GLU A 39 -13.63 -12.65 -5.93
C GLU A 39 -13.78 -11.13 -6.03
N PHE A 40 -12.90 -10.39 -5.34
CA PHE A 40 -12.84 -8.94 -5.47
C PHE A 40 -12.63 -8.51 -6.93
N THR A 41 -11.67 -9.14 -7.62
CA THR A 41 -11.36 -8.82 -9.02
C THR A 41 -12.49 -9.22 -9.97
N ARG A 42 -13.19 -10.33 -9.72
CA ARG A 42 -14.40 -10.72 -10.44
C ARG A 42 -15.48 -9.63 -10.31
N ILE A 43 -15.86 -9.27 -9.08
CA ILE A 43 -16.91 -8.28 -8.80
C ILE A 43 -16.55 -6.92 -9.42
N ALA A 44 -15.30 -6.47 -9.25
CA ALA A 44 -14.83 -5.22 -9.83
C ALA A 44 -14.87 -5.26 -11.37
N SER A 45 -14.47 -6.38 -11.98
CA SER A 45 -14.50 -6.55 -13.44
C SER A 45 -15.92 -6.61 -13.99
N GLU A 46 -16.85 -7.26 -13.29
CA GLU A 46 -18.27 -7.31 -13.65
C GLU A 46 -18.92 -5.93 -13.55
N PHE A 47 -18.63 -5.19 -12.47
CA PHE A 47 -19.06 -3.82 -12.32
C PHE A 47 -18.56 -2.96 -13.48
N LEU A 48 -17.26 -2.99 -13.78
CA LEU A 48 -16.68 -2.25 -14.90
C LEU A 48 -17.27 -2.65 -16.25
N SER A 49 -17.48 -3.94 -16.49
CA SER A 49 -18.07 -4.44 -17.74
C SER A 49 -19.54 -4.03 -17.89
N GLY A 50 -20.26 -3.86 -16.78
CA GLY A 50 -21.61 -3.30 -16.77
C GLY A 50 -21.67 -1.83 -17.18
N PHE A 51 -20.67 -1.02 -16.78
CA PHE A 51 -20.55 0.37 -17.20
C PHE A 51 -19.97 0.56 -18.61
N PHE A 52 -19.03 -0.31 -19.02
CA PHE A 52 -18.29 -0.21 -20.28
C PHE A 52 -18.34 -1.52 -21.09
N PRO A 53 -19.51 -1.91 -21.62
CA PRO A 53 -19.69 -3.19 -22.30
C PRO A 53 -18.80 -3.30 -23.55
N GLY A 54 -18.03 -4.39 -23.64
CA GLY A 54 -17.15 -4.69 -24.78
C GLY A 54 -15.90 -3.82 -24.92
N LYS A 55 -15.66 -2.89 -23.97
CA LYS A 55 -14.52 -1.95 -23.98
C LYS A 55 -13.72 -1.96 -22.69
N SER A 56 -13.99 -2.90 -21.78
CA SER A 56 -13.41 -2.92 -20.44
C SER A 56 -11.88 -2.96 -20.45
N LEU A 57 -11.26 -3.66 -21.40
CA LEU A 57 -9.80 -3.71 -21.50
C LEU A 57 -9.21 -2.39 -22.02
N SER A 58 -9.65 -1.89 -23.19
CA SER A 58 -9.14 -0.64 -23.77
C SER A 58 -9.35 0.54 -22.83
N PHE A 59 -10.52 0.63 -22.20
CA PHE A 59 -10.84 1.68 -21.23
C PHE A 59 -9.98 1.57 -19.96
N LEU A 60 -9.62 0.36 -19.54
CA LEU A 60 -8.77 0.16 -18.37
C LEU A 60 -7.31 0.49 -18.63
N PHE A 61 -6.75 0.05 -19.76
CA PHE A 61 -5.40 0.36 -20.17
C PHE A 61 -5.21 1.88 -20.40
N GLY A 62 -6.19 2.58 -20.99
CA GLY A 62 -6.09 4.02 -21.22
C GLY A 62 -6.62 4.92 -20.09
N PHE A 63 -7.91 4.79 -19.71
CA PHE A 63 -8.58 5.83 -18.91
C PHE A 63 -8.27 5.73 -17.41
N PHE A 64 -8.27 4.52 -16.86
CA PHE A 64 -8.06 4.34 -15.42
C PHE A 64 -6.60 4.55 -14.98
N TRP A 65 -5.64 4.41 -15.89
CA TRP A 65 -4.23 4.69 -15.61
C TRP A 65 -3.85 6.18 -15.75
N ILE A 66 -4.65 7.01 -16.42
CA ILE A 66 -4.39 8.48 -16.53
C ILE A 66 -4.24 9.17 -15.16
N PRO A 67 -5.11 8.93 -14.16
CA PRO A 67 -4.90 9.46 -12.81
C PRO A 67 -3.52 9.11 -12.22
N ILE A 68 -2.99 7.92 -12.52
CA ILE A 68 -1.66 7.48 -12.05
C ILE A 68 -0.56 8.28 -12.74
N TYR A 69 -0.63 8.41 -14.06
CA TYR A 69 0.34 9.22 -14.82
C TYR A 69 0.31 10.70 -14.42
N GLY A 70 -0.89 11.26 -14.28
CA GLY A 70 -1.09 12.64 -13.81
C GLY A 70 -0.54 12.83 -12.41
N SER A 71 -0.75 11.87 -11.51
CA SER A 71 -0.21 11.88 -10.16
C SER A 71 1.33 11.84 -10.13
N LEU A 72 1.95 10.97 -10.92
CA LEU A 72 3.41 10.92 -11.05
C LEU A 72 3.96 12.24 -11.60
N TRP A 73 3.30 12.83 -12.60
CA TRP A 73 3.69 14.13 -13.16
C TRP A 73 3.59 15.27 -12.13
N ILE A 74 2.49 15.34 -11.37
CA ILE A 74 2.31 16.29 -10.27
C ILE A 74 3.40 16.08 -9.21
N SER A 75 3.68 14.82 -8.87
CA SER A 75 4.69 14.45 -7.87
C SER A 75 6.09 14.92 -8.27
N PHE A 76 6.47 14.76 -9.55
CA PHE A 76 7.71 15.32 -10.08
C PHE A 76 7.81 16.84 -9.93
N ARG A 77 6.73 17.56 -10.24
CA ARG A 77 6.70 19.02 -10.12
C ARG A 77 6.79 19.48 -8.67
N GLU A 78 6.12 18.76 -7.77
CA GLU A 78 6.11 19.08 -6.36
C GLU A 78 7.45 18.78 -5.70
N LEU A 79 8.09 17.64 -5.99
CA LEU A 79 9.45 17.33 -5.51
C LEU A 79 10.49 18.37 -5.96
N LYS A 80 10.32 18.90 -7.17
CA LYS A 80 11.14 20.01 -7.69
C LYS A 80 10.89 21.33 -6.94
N LYS A 81 9.66 21.58 -6.49
CA LYS A 81 9.28 22.81 -5.79
C LYS A 81 9.68 22.77 -4.31
N SER A 82 9.57 21.62 -3.67
CA SER A 82 9.77 21.46 -2.23
C SER A 82 11.25 21.43 -1.80
N GLY A 83 12.16 21.33 -2.77
CA GLY A 83 13.60 21.21 -2.50
C GLY A 83 14.00 19.85 -1.94
N ASN A 84 13.11 18.85 -1.99
CA ASN A 84 13.38 17.49 -1.50
C ASN A 84 14.40 16.72 -2.36
N VAL A 85 14.81 17.27 -3.50
CA VAL A 85 15.76 16.67 -4.43
C VAL A 85 16.77 17.72 -4.89
N THR A 86 17.91 17.28 -5.40
CA THR A 86 19.03 18.16 -5.80
C THR A 86 18.63 19.20 -6.85
N GLU A 87 19.36 20.33 -6.91
CA GLU A 87 19.05 21.42 -7.86
C GLU A 87 19.05 20.94 -9.32
N ASN A 88 19.94 19.99 -9.67
CA ASN A 88 20.03 19.40 -11.00
C ASN A 88 18.93 18.39 -11.32
N PHE A 89 18.10 18.00 -10.35
CA PHE A 89 16.90 17.20 -10.58
C PHE A 89 16.01 17.82 -11.66
N ARG A 90 15.91 19.15 -11.69
CA ARG A 90 15.17 19.90 -12.72
C ARG A 90 15.71 19.63 -14.12
N LYS A 91 17.03 19.52 -14.28
CA LYS A 91 17.70 19.31 -15.56
C LYS A 91 17.53 17.87 -16.03
N TRP A 92 17.57 16.91 -15.11
CA TRP A 92 17.62 15.48 -15.45
C TRP A 92 16.25 14.81 -15.52
N SER A 93 15.24 15.32 -14.80
CA SER A 93 13.86 14.79 -14.84
C SER A 93 13.08 15.12 -16.13
N GLY A 94 13.64 15.95 -17.02
CA GLY A 94 12.98 16.39 -18.25
C GLY A 94 12.59 15.23 -19.19
N TRP A 95 13.43 14.20 -19.30
CA TRP A 95 13.12 13.04 -20.14
C TRP A 95 12.00 12.15 -19.55
N PRO A 96 12.07 11.68 -18.29
CA PRO A 96 10.96 10.95 -17.65
C PRO A 96 9.63 11.71 -17.67
N THR A 97 9.66 13.03 -17.47
CA THR A 97 8.46 13.88 -17.51
C THR A 97 7.81 13.87 -18.90
N LYS A 98 8.60 13.94 -19.98
CA LYS A 98 8.08 13.87 -21.35
C LYS A 98 7.46 12.52 -21.66
N LEU A 99 8.04 11.42 -21.16
CA LEU A 99 7.49 10.08 -21.33
C LEU A 99 6.13 9.92 -20.65
N LEU A 100 5.94 10.47 -19.44
CA LEU A 100 4.62 10.47 -18.78
C LEU A 100 3.57 11.24 -19.59
N LEU A 101 3.92 12.41 -20.12
CA LEU A 101 3.00 13.18 -20.97
C LEU A 101 2.67 12.45 -22.27
N ALA A 102 3.65 11.75 -22.85
CA ALA A 102 3.43 10.90 -24.01
C ALA A 102 2.49 9.72 -23.68
N ALA A 103 2.67 9.08 -22.51
CA ALA A 103 1.78 7.99 -22.07
C ALA A 103 0.34 8.47 -21.87
N ILE A 104 0.14 9.64 -21.25
CA ILE A 104 -1.18 10.27 -21.12
C ILE A 104 -1.79 10.54 -22.50
N ALA A 105 -1.01 11.10 -23.43
CA ALA A 105 -1.50 11.40 -24.77
C ALA A 105 -1.87 10.12 -25.55
N VAL A 106 -1.05 9.07 -25.45
CA VAL A 106 -1.31 7.77 -26.08
C VAL A 106 -2.55 7.10 -25.47
N GLY A 107 -2.71 7.11 -24.15
CA GLY A 107 -3.89 6.56 -23.47
C GLY A 107 -5.18 7.30 -23.84
N LEU A 108 -5.17 8.63 -23.86
CA LEU A 108 -6.32 9.45 -24.28
C LEU A 108 -6.66 9.23 -25.76
N PHE A 109 -5.66 9.29 -26.64
CA PHE A 109 -5.88 9.16 -28.08
C PHE A 109 -6.31 7.74 -28.48
N GLY A 110 -5.72 6.72 -27.84
CA GLY A 110 -6.10 5.32 -28.01
C GLY A 110 -7.57 5.07 -27.66
N ASN A 111 -8.04 5.63 -26.54
CA ASN A 111 -9.44 5.52 -26.12
C ASN A 111 -10.40 6.22 -27.09
N VAL A 112 -10.10 7.46 -27.49
CA VAL A 112 -10.95 8.20 -28.45
C VAL A 112 -11.05 7.45 -29.77
N LEU A 113 -9.95 6.89 -30.27
CA LEU A 113 -9.97 6.09 -31.50
C LEU A 113 -10.74 4.78 -31.35
N ASP A 114 -10.60 4.07 -30.22
CA ASP A 114 -11.35 2.83 -29.97
C ASP A 114 -12.86 3.10 -29.92
N ASP A 115 -13.26 4.23 -29.31
CA ASP A 115 -14.62 4.72 -29.29
C ASP A 115 -15.16 5.06 -30.68
N CYS A 116 -14.39 5.78 -31.49
CA CYS A 116 -14.77 6.14 -32.86
C CYS A 116 -14.84 4.92 -33.79
N MET A 117 -14.01 3.90 -33.57
CA MET A 117 -13.82 2.76 -34.50
C MET A 117 -14.55 1.48 -34.07
N ARG A 118 -15.48 1.57 -33.11
CA ARG A 118 -16.34 0.47 -32.63
C ARG A 118 -15.57 -0.82 -32.24
N GLY A 119 -14.43 -0.69 -31.54
CA GLY A 119 -13.76 -1.82 -30.88
C GLY A 119 -12.99 -2.78 -31.79
N SER A 120 -12.44 -2.29 -32.90
CA SER A 120 -11.57 -3.10 -33.77
C SER A 120 -10.18 -3.35 -33.14
N LEU A 121 -9.42 -4.30 -33.71
CA LEU A 121 -8.05 -4.77 -33.38
C LEU A 121 -6.98 -3.70 -33.03
N TYR A 122 -7.29 -2.41 -33.14
CA TYR A 122 -6.40 -1.29 -32.84
C TYR A 122 -6.22 -1.01 -31.35
N GLY A 123 -7.21 -1.28 -30.49
CA GLY A 123 -7.07 -1.13 -29.04
C GLY A 123 -5.86 -1.91 -28.49
N PHE A 124 -5.64 -3.13 -29.01
CA PHE A 124 -4.49 -3.96 -28.66
C PHE A 124 -3.14 -3.33 -29.07
N ARG A 125 -3.08 -2.57 -30.17
CA ARG A 125 -1.84 -1.90 -30.61
C ARG A 125 -1.44 -0.75 -29.69
N PHE A 126 -2.40 -0.04 -29.11
CA PHE A 126 -2.13 1.04 -28.17
C PHE A 126 -1.57 0.54 -26.85
N ILE A 127 -2.02 -0.64 -26.38
CA ILE A 127 -1.47 -1.31 -25.20
C ILE A 127 0.04 -1.52 -25.36
N TRP A 128 0.51 -1.99 -26.52
CA TRP A 128 1.94 -2.16 -26.77
C TRP A 128 2.72 -0.84 -26.81
N MET A 129 2.15 0.23 -27.39
CA MET A 129 2.78 1.54 -27.37
C MET A 129 2.91 2.09 -25.95
N GLU A 130 1.83 1.99 -25.16
CA GLU A 130 1.81 2.39 -23.77
C GLU A 130 2.79 1.56 -22.92
N THR A 131 2.85 0.25 -23.17
CA THR A 131 3.84 -0.66 -22.56
C THR A 131 5.27 -0.14 -22.77
N VAL A 132 5.63 0.18 -24.00
CA VAL A 132 6.97 0.71 -24.34
C VAL A 132 7.24 2.03 -23.61
N LEU A 133 6.24 2.90 -23.50
CA LEU A 133 6.35 4.17 -22.78
C LEU A 133 6.53 3.96 -21.27
N VAL A 134 5.78 3.04 -20.66
CA VAL A 134 5.90 2.68 -19.24
C VAL A 134 7.29 2.12 -18.94
N TRP A 135 7.77 1.16 -19.73
CA TRP A 135 9.12 0.61 -19.55
C TRP A 135 10.21 1.65 -19.77
N SER A 136 10.08 2.49 -20.78
CA SER A 136 11.00 3.61 -21.02
C SER A 136 11.02 4.57 -19.83
N PHE A 137 9.85 4.84 -19.24
CA PHE A 137 9.72 5.69 -18.06
C PHE A 137 10.42 5.07 -16.84
N VAL A 138 10.20 3.78 -16.56
CA VAL A 138 10.85 3.04 -15.47
C VAL A 138 12.38 3.09 -15.63
N LEU A 139 12.89 2.82 -16.83
CA LEU A 139 14.32 2.94 -17.13
C LEU A 139 14.84 4.37 -16.96
N GLY A 140 14.03 5.37 -17.30
CA GLY A 140 14.32 6.78 -17.05
C GLY A 140 14.40 7.16 -15.58
N ILE A 141 13.58 6.56 -14.72
CA ILE A 141 13.75 6.68 -13.27
C ILE A 141 15.09 6.10 -12.81
N GLY A 142 15.46 4.93 -13.33
CA GLY A 142 16.75 4.30 -13.00
C GLY A 142 17.95 5.16 -13.41
N PHE A 143 17.95 5.66 -14.65
CA PHE A 143 18.98 6.56 -15.15
C PHE A 143 19.05 7.88 -14.37
N LEU A 144 17.89 8.45 -14.02
CA LEU A 144 17.79 9.62 -13.16
C LEU A 144 18.43 9.35 -11.80
N GLY A 145 18.18 8.20 -11.20
CA GLY A 145 18.82 7.78 -9.94
C GLY A 145 20.34 7.69 -10.04
N ILE A 146 20.87 7.09 -11.12
CA ILE A 146 22.32 7.01 -11.37
C ILE A 146 22.94 8.40 -11.46
N ARG A 147 22.27 9.34 -12.14
CA ARG A 147 22.75 10.73 -12.25
C ARG A 147 22.71 11.45 -10.89
N ILE A 148 21.59 11.39 -10.16
CA ILE A 148 21.46 12.00 -8.82
C ILE A 148 22.50 11.47 -7.84
N ARG A 149 22.89 10.21 -7.97
CA ARG A 149 23.83 9.56 -7.05
C ARG A 149 25.18 10.25 -6.94
N SER A 150 25.63 11.01 -7.96
CA SER A 150 26.88 11.78 -7.89
C SER A 150 26.78 13.01 -6.97
N GLU A 151 25.58 13.52 -6.72
CA GLU A 151 25.32 14.70 -5.89
C GLU A 151 24.74 14.30 -4.53
N ASP A 152 23.71 13.47 -4.56
CA ASP A 152 23.08 12.90 -3.38
C ASP A 152 23.02 11.38 -3.53
N ARG A 153 24.00 10.72 -2.89
CA ARG A 153 24.13 9.27 -2.92
C ARG A 153 22.86 8.57 -2.41
N ARG A 154 22.16 9.12 -1.41
CA ARG A 154 20.98 8.50 -0.80
C ARG A 154 19.81 8.55 -1.77
N THR A 155 19.45 9.74 -2.22
CA THR A 155 18.32 9.93 -3.14
C THR A 155 18.55 9.26 -4.49
N GLY A 156 19.78 9.30 -5.02
CA GLY A 156 20.12 8.61 -6.25
C GLY A 156 20.04 7.09 -6.14
N THR A 157 20.51 6.51 -5.03
CA THR A 157 20.38 5.07 -4.77
C THR A 157 18.92 4.66 -4.62
N PHE A 158 18.10 5.49 -3.96
CA PHE A 158 16.67 5.25 -3.83
C PHE A 158 15.99 5.11 -5.20
N PHE A 159 16.16 6.07 -6.11
CA PHE A 159 15.57 6.00 -7.45
C PHE A 159 16.08 4.81 -8.29
N ALA A 160 17.37 4.47 -8.17
CA ALA A 160 17.94 3.32 -8.87
C ALA A 160 17.33 1.99 -8.38
N VAL A 161 17.24 1.80 -7.06
CA VAL A 161 16.59 0.63 -6.45
C VAL A 161 15.11 0.59 -6.80
N LEU A 162 14.43 1.73 -6.78
CA LEU A 162 13.02 1.85 -7.12
C LEU A 162 12.74 1.36 -8.55
N ALA A 163 13.59 1.72 -9.51
CA ALA A 163 13.48 1.24 -10.89
C ALA A 163 13.68 -0.28 -11.00
N VAL A 164 14.67 -0.85 -10.29
CA VAL A 164 14.90 -2.31 -10.27
C VAL A 164 13.69 -3.05 -9.69
N VAL A 165 13.17 -2.60 -8.54
CA VAL A 165 11.96 -3.19 -7.94
C VAL A 165 10.78 -3.08 -8.90
N SER A 166 10.63 -1.95 -9.59
CA SER A 166 9.57 -1.74 -10.59
C SER A 166 9.68 -2.72 -11.75
N VAL A 167 10.88 -3.00 -12.25
CA VAL A 167 11.12 -4.01 -13.29
C VAL A 167 10.74 -5.41 -12.81
N LEU A 168 11.13 -5.78 -11.58
CA LEU A 168 10.82 -7.10 -11.01
C LEU A 168 9.31 -7.28 -10.80
N VAL A 169 8.62 -6.24 -10.34
CA VAL A 169 7.16 -6.25 -10.21
C VAL A 169 6.50 -6.32 -11.59
N GLY A 170 6.93 -5.52 -12.56
CA GLY A 170 6.42 -5.65 -13.94
C GLY A 170 6.59 -7.05 -14.52
N TYR A 171 7.72 -7.71 -14.24
CA TYR A 171 8.01 -9.07 -14.67
C TYR A 171 7.14 -10.12 -13.98
N HIS A 172 6.99 -10.07 -12.66
CA HIS A 172 6.20 -11.04 -11.91
C HIS A 172 4.70 -10.97 -12.18
N PHE A 173 4.23 -9.82 -12.65
CA PHE A 173 2.83 -9.59 -12.98
C PHE A 173 2.57 -9.65 -14.49
N TYR A 174 3.54 -10.15 -15.28
CA TYR A 174 3.42 -10.27 -16.73
C TYR A 174 2.12 -11.00 -17.13
N PRO A 175 1.38 -10.53 -18.16
CA PRO A 175 1.72 -9.46 -19.11
C PRO A 175 1.16 -8.07 -18.72
N VAL A 176 1.14 -7.69 -17.44
CA VAL A 176 0.63 -6.39 -16.95
C VAL A 176 1.78 -5.35 -16.90
N PRO A 177 2.03 -4.58 -17.96
CA PRO A 177 3.15 -3.64 -18.02
C PRO A 177 3.03 -2.51 -16.99
N HIS A 178 1.81 -2.11 -16.65
CA HIS A 178 1.53 -1.07 -15.67
C HIS A 178 1.86 -1.48 -14.23
N ALA A 179 2.05 -2.77 -13.96
CA ALA A 179 2.49 -3.23 -12.64
C ALA A 179 3.83 -2.59 -12.21
N ALA A 180 4.69 -2.24 -13.17
CA ALA A 180 5.93 -1.53 -12.89
C ALA A 180 5.71 -0.10 -12.33
N LEU A 181 4.54 0.50 -12.54
CA LEU A 181 4.22 1.84 -12.02
C LEU A 181 3.85 1.84 -10.54
N PHE A 182 3.44 0.70 -9.97
CA PHE A 182 3.00 0.63 -8.58
C PHE A 182 4.14 0.93 -7.59
N PRO A 183 5.32 0.29 -7.67
CA PRO A 183 6.44 0.64 -6.81
C PRO A 183 6.85 2.10 -6.98
N ILE A 184 6.88 2.61 -8.22
CA ILE A 184 7.18 4.03 -8.48
C ILE A 184 6.19 4.94 -7.75
N SER A 185 4.88 4.67 -7.87
CA SER A 185 3.82 5.47 -7.24
C SER A 185 3.95 5.46 -5.72
N ILE A 186 4.26 4.31 -5.10
CA ILE A 186 4.60 4.22 -3.68
C ILE A 186 5.83 5.07 -3.36
N GLY A 187 6.91 4.93 -4.14
CA GLY A 187 8.17 5.62 -3.89
C GLY A 187 8.02 7.14 -3.93
N PHE A 188 7.31 7.67 -4.91
CA PHE A 188 7.01 9.11 -4.99
C PHE A 188 6.11 9.57 -3.84
N SER A 189 5.12 8.78 -3.45
CA SER A 189 4.28 9.07 -2.28
C SER A 189 5.12 9.19 -1.00
N LEU A 190 6.04 8.25 -0.77
CA LEU A 190 6.95 8.26 0.38
C LEU A 190 7.88 9.49 0.37
N LEU A 191 8.45 9.84 -0.79
CA LEU A 191 9.30 11.03 -0.92
C LEU A 191 8.55 12.34 -0.66
N LEU A 192 7.30 12.44 -1.11
CA LEU A 192 6.46 13.62 -0.88
C LEU A 192 6.01 13.72 0.58
N MET A 193 5.65 12.59 1.19
CA MET A 193 5.30 12.54 2.62
C MET A 193 6.48 12.87 3.52
N GLY A 194 7.70 12.47 3.12
CA GLY A 194 8.92 12.68 3.87
C GLY A 194 9.63 14.02 3.67
N GLY A 195 9.01 14.97 3.00
CA GLY A 195 9.59 16.31 2.88
C GLY A 195 8.58 17.44 3.00
N ASN A 196 8.98 18.64 2.57
CA ASN A 196 8.28 19.88 2.92
C ASN A 196 6.82 19.97 2.40
N SER A 197 6.44 19.09 1.48
CA SER A 197 5.08 18.97 0.96
C SER A 197 4.09 18.39 1.99
N SER A 198 4.55 17.75 3.07
CA SER A 198 3.69 17.22 4.13
C SER A 198 4.13 17.61 5.54
N PRO A 199 3.99 18.91 5.91
CA PRO A 199 4.47 19.41 7.20
C PRO A 199 3.76 18.73 8.39
N THR A 200 2.51 18.31 8.24
CA THR A 200 1.77 17.60 9.29
C THR A 200 2.38 16.22 9.57
N ILE A 201 2.78 15.48 8.52
CA ILE A 201 3.41 14.17 8.68
C ILE A 201 4.82 14.32 9.26
N LEU A 202 5.57 15.33 8.81
CA LEU A 202 6.88 15.65 9.40
C LEU A 202 6.77 15.97 10.89
N ARG A 203 5.84 16.86 11.28
CA ARG A 203 5.58 17.17 12.70
C ARG A 203 5.18 15.94 13.50
N LEU A 204 4.37 15.05 12.95
CA LEU A 204 4.02 13.79 13.60
C LEU A 204 5.26 12.90 13.78
N SER A 205 6.10 12.78 12.74
CA SER A 205 7.35 12.02 12.78
C SER A 205 8.32 12.57 13.82
N GLU A 206 8.48 13.89 13.87
CA GLU A 206 9.29 14.60 14.87
C GLU A 206 8.74 14.39 16.27
N TRP A 207 7.42 14.57 16.46
CA TRP A 207 6.77 14.34 17.75
C TRP A 207 6.97 12.90 18.23
N ILE A 208 6.82 11.89 17.38
CA ILE A 208 7.10 10.49 17.75
C ILE A 208 8.57 10.34 18.20
N GLY A 209 9.51 10.93 17.44
CA GLY A 209 10.94 10.88 17.74
C GLY A 209 11.30 11.56 19.07
N GLU A 210 10.79 12.76 19.33
CA GLU A 210 10.97 13.49 20.58
C GLU A 210 10.38 12.74 21.78
N ASN A 211 9.30 12.00 21.54
CA ASN A 211 8.61 11.26 22.59
C ASN A 211 9.12 9.80 22.74
N ALA A 212 10.11 9.36 21.96
CA ALA A 212 10.64 7.99 21.94
C ALA A 212 11.59 7.69 23.13
N SER A 213 11.07 7.67 24.36
CA SER A 213 11.82 7.28 25.56
C SER A 213 11.63 5.79 25.91
N ASN A 214 12.61 5.18 26.61
CA ASN A 214 12.49 3.80 27.12
C ASN A 214 11.19 3.60 27.92
N LYS A 215 10.85 4.57 28.79
CA LYS A 215 9.65 4.49 29.64
C LYS A 215 8.37 4.47 28.81
N ARG A 216 8.28 5.30 27.76
CA ARG A 216 7.11 5.35 26.89
C ARG A 216 7.00 4.14 25.98
N ILE A 217 8.12 3.65 25.44
CA ILE A 217 8.15 2.40 24.68
C ILE A 217 7.63 1.25 25.54
N LEU A 218 8.10 1.11 26.79
CA LEU A 218 7.60 0.09 27.72
C LEU A 218 6.11 0.27 28.03
N LEU A 219 5.64 1.51 28.21
CA LEU A 219 4.22 1.80 28.41
C LEU A 219 3.38 1.36 27.19
N PHE A 220 3.82 1.66 25.97
CA PHE A 220 3.12 1.26 24.75
C PHE A 220 3.15 -0.26 24.53
N ILE A 221 4.25 -0.93 24.88
CA ILE A 221 4.30 -2.41 24.91
C ILE A 221 3.27 -2.94 25.91
N GLY A 222 3.28 -2.45 27.15
CA GLY A 222 2.34 -2.89 28.19
C GLY A 222 0.88 -2.67 27.79
N ALA A 223 0.56 -1.51 27.21
CA ALA A 223 -0.78 -1.22 26.69
C ALA A 223 -1.17 -2.15 25.53
N SER A 224 -0.25 -2.41 24.59
CA SER A 224 -0.50 -3.34 23.48
C SER A 224 -0.75 -4.77 23.97
N VAL A 225 0.06 -5.24 24.92
CA VAL A 225 -0.09 -6.56 25.54
C VAL A 225 -1.41 -6.67 26.30
N LEU A 226 -1.82 -5.62 27.02
CA LEU A 226 -3.09 -5.60 27.74
C LEU A 226 -4.30 -5.70 26.80
N VAL A 227 -4.32 -4.91 25.72
CA VAL A 227 -5.40 -4.92 24.73
C VAL A 227 -5.44 -6.26 23.98
N SER A 228 -4.29 -6.70 23.44
CA SER A 228 -4.19 -7.98 22.74
C SER A 228 -4.50 -9.17 23.65
N GLY A 229 -4.06 -9.15 24.91
CA GLY A 229 -4.38 -10.17 25.91
C GLY A 229 -5.87 -10.21 26.23
N SER A 230 -6.52 -9.06 26.31
CA SER A 230 -7.96 -8.96 26.52
C SER A 230 -8.74 -9.50 25.32
N MET A 231 -8.31 -9.20 24.09
CA MET A 231 -8.88 -9.79 22.88
C MET A 231 -8.73 -11.31 22.84
N GLN A 232 -7.53 -11.83 23.17
CA GLN A 232 -7.27 -13.27 23.23
C GLN A 232 -8.12 -13.96 24.29
N PHE A 233 -8.34 -13.30 25.43
CA PHE A 233 -9.22 -13.79 26.49
C PHE A 233 -10.68 -13.88 26.02
N LEU A 234 -11.20 -12.84 25.34
CA LEU A 234 -12.56 -12.88 24.76
C LEU A 234 -12.70 -13.99 23.70
N GLU A 235 -11.66 -14.21 22.90
CA GLU A 235 -11.64 -15.27 21.90
C GLU A 235 -11.68 -16.66 22.54
N GLN A 236 -10.94 -16.89 23.63
CA GLN A 236 -10.98 -18.14 24.38
C GLN A 236 -12.33 -18.39 25.07
N MET A 237 -13.05 -17.33 25.41
CA MET A 237 -14.40 -17.39 25.98
C MET A 237 -15.50 -17.59 24.93
N THR A 238 -15.16 -17.54 23.64
CA THR A 238 -16.14 -17.66 22.55
C THR A 238 -16.64 -19.11 22.45
N PRO A 239 -17.94 -19.35 22.71
CA PRO A 239 -18.48 -20.70 22.62
C PRO A 239 -18.50 -21.14 21.15
N VAL A 240 -18.02 -22.35 20.89
CA VAL A 240 -18.10 -23.00 19.56
C VAL A 240 -18.69 -24.40 19.70
N PRO A 241 -19.42 -24.91 18.69
CA PRO A 241 -19.96 -26.27 18.71
C PRO A 241 -18.87 -27.33 18.98
N GLU A 242 -19.21 -28.39 19.72
CA GLU A 242 -18.29 -29.49 19.98
C GLU A 242 -17.71 -30.07 18.68
N GLY A 243 -16.40 -30.30 18.66
CA GLY A 243 -15.68 -30.81 17.48
C GLY A 243 -15.33 -29.75 16.43
N THR A 244 -15.68 -28.47 16.64
CA THR A 244 -15.28 -27.37 15.74
C THR A 244 -14.18 -26.51 16.36
N SER A 245 -13.19 -26.13 15.56
CA SER A 245 -12.19 -25.14 15.97
C SER A 245 -12.72 -23.72 15.77
N ILE A 246 -12.25 -22.78 16.60
CA ILE A 246 -12.51 -21.36 16.41
C ILE A 246 -12.01 -20.96 15.03
N PRO A 247 -12.88 -20.49 14.12
CA PRO A 247 -12.45 -20.07 12.79
C PRO A 247 -11.55 -18.84 12.93
N VAL A 248 -10.57 -18.72 12.03
CA VAL A 248 -9.77 -17.50 11.90
C VAL A 248 -10.71 -16.32 11.71
N LYS A 249 -10.55 -15.26 12.50
CA LYS A 249 -11.40 -14.07 12.43
C LYS A 249 -11.28 -13.36 11.06
N LEU A 250 -12.31 -12.61 10.67
CA LEU A 250 -12.41 -12.03 9.32
C LEU A 250 -11.40 -10.89 9.09
N ASP A 251 -11.00 -10.21 10.16
CA ASP A 251 -9.96 -9.18 10.24
C ASP A 251 -8.53 -9.68 9.94
N PHE A 252 -8.33 -11.01 9.88
CA PHE A 252 -7.11 -11.67 9.42
C PHE A 252 -7.27 -12.35 8.05
N ARG A 253 -8.42 -12.18 7.38
CA ARG A 253 -8.72 -12.78 6.08
C ARG A 253 -8.77 -11.71 4.98
N PRO A 254 -7.63 -11.37 4.34
CA PRO A 254 -7.64 -10.44 3.23
C PRO A 254 -8.50 -10.99 2.08
N PHE A 255 -9.23 -10.10 1.42
CA PHE A 255 -10.17 -10.42 0.33
C PHE A 255 -11.30 -11.40 0.72
N SER A 256 -11.77 -11.33 1.98
CA SER A 256 -12.92 -12.10 2.45
C SER A 256 -14.18 -11.87 1.61
N THR A 257 -14.96 -12.93 1.47
CA THR A 257 -16.21 -12.98 0.68
C THR A 257 -17.44 -13.04 1.58
N VAL A 258 -18.63 -12.85 1.00
CA VAL A 258 -19.91 -13.07 1.71
C VAL A 258 -19.97 -14.45 2.34
N LYS A 259 -19.50 -15.48 1.62
CA LYS A 259 -19.49 -16.86 2.11
C LYS A 259 -18.63 -17.00 3.36
N ASP A 260 -17.48 -16.33 3.41
CA ASP A 260 -16.61 -16.31 4.59
C ASP A 260 -17.32 -15.67 5.78
N VAL A 261 -17.93 -14.50 5.59
CA VAL A 261 -18.66 -13.79 6.65
C VAL A 261 -19.80 -14.66 7.18
N VAL A 262 -20.63 -15.21 6.28
CA VAL A 262 -21.78 -16.04 6.65
C VAL A 262 -21.34 -17.28 7.41
N THR A 263 -20.25 -17.92 6.97
CA THR A 263 -19.72 -19.14 7.58
C THR A 263 -19.12 -18.87 8.97
N VAL A 264 -18.25 -17.85 9.10
CA VAL A 264 -17.61 -17.50 10.37
C VAL A 264 -18.65 -17.12 11.42
N PHE A 265 -19.59 -16.24 11.07
CA PHE A 265 -20.64 -15.81 11.99
C PHE A 265 -21.72 -16.86 12.24
N GLY A 266 -21.84 -17.86 11.36
CA GLY A 266 -22.66 -19.04 11.58
C GLY A 266 -22.05 -19.96 12.64
N ILE A 267 -20.74 -20.20 12.59
CA ILE A 267 -20.02 -21.04 13.56
C ILE A 267 -20.06 -20.42 14.97
N TYR A 268 -19.91 -19.10 15.08
CA TYR A 268 -19.92 -18.42 16.38
C TYR A 268 -21.28 -18.42 17.10
N GLY A 269 -22.39 -18.59 16.37
CA GLY A 269 -23.73 -18.46 16.94
C GLY A 269 -23.98 -17.09 17.58
N GLU A 270 -25.04 -16.96 18.36
CA GLU A 270 -25.43 -15.68 18.95
C GLU A 270 -24.44 -15.19 20.02
N ALA A 271 -24.09 -16.05 20.98
CA ALA A 271 -23.17 -15.71 22.06
C ALA A 271 -21.76 -15.39 21.54
N GLY A 272 -21.23 -16.18 20.60
CA GLY A 272 -19.92 -15.93 20.02
C GLY A 272 -19.88 -14.66 19.18
N ARG A 273 -20.97 -14.28 18.50
CA ARG A 273 -21.07 -12.98 17.81
C ARG A 273 -21.01 -11.79 18.77
N ASN A 274 -21.55 -11.91 19.99
CA ASN A 274 -21.41 -10.87 21.01
C ASN A 274 -19.96 -10.74 21.50
N PHE A 275 -19.24 -11.85 21.69
CA PHE A 275 -17.81 -11.80 21.98
C PHE A 275 -17.00 -11.23 20.82
N TYR A 276 -17.37 -11.55 19.57
CA TYR A 276 -16.77 -10.99 18.36
C TYR A 276 -16.94 -9.47 18.31
N PHE A 277 -18.14 -8.95 18.64
CA PHE A 277 -18.38 -7.50 18.72
C PHE A 277 -17.42 -6.80 19.68
N TRP A 278 -17.30 -7.31 20.91
CA TRP A 278 -16.39 -6.73 21.91
C TRP A 278 -14.92 -6.90 21.53
N GLY A 279 -14.57 -8.01 20.89
CA GLY A 279 -13.26 -8.23 20.28
C GLY A 279 -12.91 -7.14 19.27
N ASN A 280 -13.83 -6.81 18.36
CA ASN A 280 -13.64 -5.74 17.38
C ASN A 280 -13.52 -4.36 18.02
N VAL A 281 -14.30 -4.07 19.06
CA VAL A 281 -14.17 -2.79 19.79
C VAL A 281 -12.77 -2.63 20.39
N LEU A 282 -12.20 -3.71 20.93
CA LEU A 282 -10.82 -3.70 21.43
C LEU A 282 -9.80 -3.62 20.29
N ASP A 283 -10.05 -4.30 19.17
CA ASP A 283 -9.16 -4.25 18.00
C ASP A 283 -9.06 -2.83 17.45
N MET A 284 -10.14 -2.05 17.44
CA MET A 284 -10.11 -0.62 17.07
C MET A 284 -9.19 0.24 17.96
N ILE A 285 -8.88 -0.21 19.17
CA ILE A 285 -7.99 0.49 20.11
C ILE A 285 -6.54 0.03 19.94
N LEU A 286 -6.32 -1.24 19.60
CA LEU A 286 -4.99 -1.88 19.52
C LEU A 286 -3.98 -1.14 18.61
N PRO A 287 -4.34 -0.59 17.43
CA PRO A 287 -3.41 0.16 16.60
C PRO A 287 -2.73 1.32 17.30
N ILE A 288 -3.38 1.98 18.26
CA ILE A 288 -2.85 3.17 18.93
C ILE A 288 -1.51 2.84 19.64
N PRO A 289 -1.47 1.95 20.65
CA PRO A 289 -0.23 1.63 21.33
C PRO A 289 0.76 0.89 20.41
N VAL A 290 0.31 0.05 19.47
CA VAL A 290 1.19 -0.67 18.54
C VAL A 290 1.94 0.29 17.61
N CYS A 291 1.24 1.24 16.99
CA CYS A 291 1.87 2.22 16.09
C CYS A 291 2.83 3.14 16.84
N LEU A 292 2.45 3.59 18.04
CA LEU A 292 3.32 4.43 18.87
C LEU A 292 4.57 3.68 19.34
N MET A 293 4.43 2.40 19.71
CA MET A 293 5.55 1.53 20.04
C MET A 293 6.51 1.39 18.86
N ILE A 294 6.02 0.94 17.70
CA ILE A 294 6.86 0.70 16.51
C ILE A 294 7.52 2.02 16.06
N GLY A 295 6.75 3.11 15.96
CA GLY A 295 7.25 4.41 15.56
C GLY A 295 8.33 4.93 16.50
N SER A 296 8.16 4.77 17.82
CA SER A 296 9.16 5.20 18.81
C SER A 296 10.45 4.38 18.70
N VAL A 297 10.36 3.05 18.59
CA VAL A 297 11.52 2.18 18.43
C VAL A 297 12.27 2.49 17.14
N TYR A 298 11.54 2.62 16.03
CA TYR A 298 12.12 2.95 14.73
C TYR A 298 12.80 4.33 14.72
N SER A 299 12.24 5.32 15.41
CA SER A 299 12.85 6.65 15.52
C SER A 299 14.24 6.59 16.15
N ARG A 300 14.39 5.83 17.25
CA ARG A 300 15.68 5.66 17.93
C ARG A 300 16.69 4.87 17.11
N ILE A 301 16.23 3.83 16.42
CA ILE A 301 17.06 3.08 15.48
C ILE A 301 17.54 4.01 14.36
N SER A 302 16.64 4.84 13.83
CA SER A 302 16.95 5.78 12.76
C SER A 302 18.01 6.79 13.18
N ASP A 303 17.93 7.30 14.41
CA ASP A 303 18.97 8.17 14.99
C ASP A 303 20.31 7.46 15.14
N TYR A 304 20.28 6.21 15.60
CA TYR A 304 21.48 5.43 15.84
C TYR A 304 22.24 5.07 14.55
N VAL A 305 21.48 4.70 13.50
CA VAL A 305 21.98 4.26 12.20
C VAL A 305 22.17 5.44 11.22
N GLY A 306 21.49 6.56 11.45
CA GLY A 306 21.52 7.74 10.58
C GLY A 306 20.58 7.63 9.37
N THR A 307 19.47 6.91 9.49
CA THR A 307 18.41 6.78 8.47
C THR A 307 17.31 7.81 8.67
N PRO A 308 16.49 8.12 7.64
CA PRO A 308 15.37 9.04 7.78
C PRO A 308 14.33 8.55 8.79
N ARG A 309 13.91 9.41 9.73
CA ARG A 309 12.89 9.07 10.74
C ARG A 309 11.50 8.85 10.17
N ILE A 310 11.19 9.35 8.97
CA ILE A 310 9.85 9.35 8.38
C ILE A 310 9.20 7.95 8.34
N GLY A 311 9.98 6.87 8.29
CA GLY A 311 9.45 5.51 8.38
C GLY A 311 8.65 5.25 9.66
N ASN A 312 8.85 6.03 10.73
CA ASN A 312 8.12 5.91 12.00
C ASN A 312 6.61 6.20 11.88
N VAL A 313 6.16 6.89 10.83
CA VAL A 313 4.73 7.18 10.59
C VAL A 313 4.04 6.09 9.78
N LEU A 314 4.81 5.21 9.11
CA LEU A 314 4.24 4.18 8.23
C LEU A 314 3.25 3.27 8.96
N PRO A 315 3.49 2.80 10.20
CA PRO A 315 2.53 1.97 10.93
C PRO A 315 1.17 2.64 11.12
N PHE A 316 1.08 3.98 11.12
CA PHE A 316 -0.19 4.69 11.35
C PHE A 316 -1.23 4.50 10.25
N GLY A 317 -0.87 3.91 9.10
CA GLY A 317 -1.88 3.39 8.17
C GLY A 317 -2.78 2.34 8.83
N PHE A 318 -2.24 1.53 9.76
CA PHE A 318 -3.02 0.59 10.56
C PHE A 318 -4.10 1.30 11.38
N LEU A 319 -3.78 2.45 11.99
CA LEU A 319 -4.72 3.27 12.77
C LEU A 319 -5.88 3.83 11.95
N VAL A 320 -5.72 3.94 10.62
CA VAL A 320 -6.77 4.42 9.72
C VAL A 320 -7.66 3.27 9.25
N PHE A 321 -7.05 2.20 8.74
CA PHE A 321 -7.80 1.12 8.10
C PHE A 321 -8.48 0.19 9.11
N ASP A 322 -7.92 0.05 10.31
CA ASP A 322 -8.48 -0.85 11.32
C ASP A 322 -9.85 -0.41 11.86
N PRO A 323 -10.06 0.85 12.29
CA PRO A 323 -11.39 1.29 12.70
C PRO A 323 -12.43 1.21 11.59
N ILE A 324 -12.04 1.46 10.34
CA ILE A 324 -12.96 1.37 9.20
C ILE A 324 -13.38 -0.08 8.99
N GLU A 325 -12.43 -1.00 8.92
CA GLU A 325 -12.67 -2.43 8.74
C GLU A 325 -13.54 -3.01 9.85
N ASN A 326 -13.16 -2.76 11.11
CA ASN A 326 -13.89 -3.22 12.27
C ASN A 326 -15.30 -2.63 12.37
N SER A 327 -15.50 -1.38 11.95
CA SER A 327 -16.84 -0.78 11.86
C SER A 327 -17.73 -1.50 10.85
N VAL A 328 -17.19 -1.90 9.69
CA VAL A 328 -17.95 -2.66 8.70
C VAL A 328 -18.21 -4.09 9.18
N MET A 329 -17.28 -4.72 9.90
CA MET A 329 -17.50 -6.03 10.52
C MET A 329 -18.63 -5.97 11.58
N ILE A 330 -18.70 -4.90 12.38
CA ILE A 330 -19.82 -4.67 13.31
C ILE A 330 -21.13 -4.50 12.53
N TYR A 331 -21.12 -3.79 11.40
CA TYR A 331 -22.29 -3.72 10.52
C TYR A 331 -22.70 -5.10 10.01
N PHE A 332 -21.76 -5.97 9.60
CA PHE A 332 -22.06 -7.33 9.18
C PHE A 332 -22.69 -8.17 10.27
N LEU A 333 -22.29 -8.03 11.54
CA LEU A 333 -22.96 -8.70 12.66
C LEU A 333 -24.45 -8.34 12.72
N ARG A 334 -24.80 -7.07 12.42
CA ARG A 334 -26.19 -6.59 12.45
C ARG A 334 -27.04 -7.12 11.30
N VAL A 335 -26.46 -7.25 10.11
CA VAL A 335 -27.21 -7.65 8.89
C VAL A 335 -27.09 -9.13 8.56
N TRP A 336 -26.28 -9.89 9.29
CA TRP A 336 -26.13 -11.33 9.11
C TRP A 336 -27.48 -12.06 9.21
N PRO A 337 -27.80 -13.03 8.33
CA PRO A 337 -26.94 -13.60 7.28
C PRO A 337 -26.97 -12.85 5.93
N ASN A 338 -27.72 -11.76 5.80
CA ASN A 338 -27.92 -11.02 4.55
C ASN A 338 -26.81 -9.99 4.31
N VAL A 339 -25.58 -10.46 4.11
CA VAL A 339 -24.39 -9.62 3.94
C VAL A 339 -24.28 -9.10 2.49
N PRO A 340 -24.17 -7.78 2.25
CA PRO A 340 -24.00 -7.24 0.90
C PRO A 340 -22.66 -7.62 0.26
N GLU A 341 -22.70 -8.16 -0.96
CA GLU A 341 -21.53 -8.69 -1.66
C GLU A 341 -20.44 -7.65 -1.94
N GLY A 342 -20.82 -6.50 -2.52
CA GLY A 342 -19.87 -5.42 -2.80
C GLY A 342 -19.21 -4.87 -1.53
N LEU A 343 -19.96 -4.81 -0.41
CA LEU A 343 -19.42 -4.34 0.86
C LEU A 343 -18.47 -5.38 1.46
N ALA A 344 -18.77 -6.69 1.37
CA ALA A 344 -17.86 -7.75 1.83
C ALA A 344 -16.53 -7.72 1.06
N ALA A 345 -16.58 -7.59 -0.27
CA ALA A 345 -15.39 -7.48 -1.11
C ALA A 345 -14.56 -6.22 -0.79
N LEU A 346 -15.22 -5.09 -0.52
CA LEU A 346 -14.55 -3.87 -0.07
C LEU A 346 -13.91 -4.05 1.31
N THR A 347 -14.61 -4.66 2.26
CA THR A 347 -14.07 -4.92 3.60
C THR A 347 -12.85 -5.82 3.52
N GLY A 348 -12.91 -6.94 2.79
CA GLY A 348 -11.74 -7.82 2.61
C GLY A 348 -10.54 -7.10 1.99
N THR A 349 -10.81 -6.11 1.14
CA THR A 349 -9.78 -5.23 0.58
C THR A 349 -9.19 -4.27 1.62
N ILE A 350 -10.02 -3.69 2.49
CA ILE A 350 -9.56 -2.85 3.61
C ILE A 350 -8.73 -3.70 4.57
N THR A 351 -9.15 -4.95 4.86
CA THR A 351 -8.38 -5.92 5.64
C THR A 351 -7.01 -6.16 5.03
N PHE A 352 -6.91 -6.30 3.70
CA PHE A 352 -5.61 -6.42 3.02
C PHE A 352 -4.72 -5.19 3.22
N LEU A 353 -5.26 -3.97 3.06
CA LEU A 353 -4.50 -2.73 3.28
C LEU A 353 -4.03 -2.62 4.74
N LYS A 354 -4.94 -2.88 5.69
CA LYS A 354 -4.68 -2.94 7.13
C LYS A 354 -3.49 -3.85 7.43
N LEU A 355 -3.56 -5.12 7.00
CA LEU A 355 -2.52 -6.11 7.22
C LEU A 355 -1.20 -5.73 6.53
N THR A 356 -1.24 -5.05 5.38
CA THR A 356 -0.04 -4.53 4.72
C THR A 356 0.68 -3.52 5.62
N PHE A 357 -0.02 -2.56 6.22
CA PHE A 357 0.59 -1.61 7.15
C PHE A 357 1.10 -2.27 8.43
N VAL A 358 0.39 -3.28 8.93
CA VAL A 358 0.86 -4.09 10.08
C VAL A 358 2.17 -4.81 9.75
N ILE A 359 2.21 -5.54 8.63
CA ILE A 359 3.41 -6.27 8.18
C ILE A 359 4.57 -5.31 7.95
N LEU A 360 4.33 -4.17 7.28
CA LEU A 360 5.36 -3.15 7.07
C LEU A 360 5.86 -2.56 8.39
N GLY A 361 4.97 -2.30 9.35
CA GLY A 361 5.34 -1.83 10.67
C GLY A 361 6.23 -2.82 11.41
N TYR A 362 5.87 -4.10 11.43
CA TYR A 362 6.71 -5.14 12.03
C TYR A 362 8.02 -5.35 11.25
N ALA A 363 8.02 -5.24 9.93
CA ALA A 363 9.23 -5.29 9.12
C ALA A 363 10.19 -4.13 9.46
N LEU A 364 9.67 -2.91 9.68
CA LEU A 364 10.46 -1.77 10.16
C LEU A 364 11.01 -2.02 11.57
N LEU A 365 10.21 -2.61 12.46
CA LEU A 365 10.64 -2.95 13.82
C LEU A 365 11.79 -3.97 13.80
N PHE A 366 11.56 -5.16 13.23
CA PHE A 366 12.54 -6.23 13.24
C PHE A 366 13.74 -5.94 12.34
N GLY A 367 13.51 -5.40 11.15
CA GLY A 367 14.57 -5.00 10.23
C GLY A 367 15.42 -3.87 10.81
N GLY A 368 14.81 -2.89 11.46
CA GLY A 368 15.52 -1.81 12.14
C GLY A 368 16.38 -2.33 13.30
N LEU A 369 15.83 -3.21 14.15
CA LEU A 369 16.58 -3.82 15.25
C LEU A 369 17.76 -4.64 14.74
N PHE A 370 17.57 -5.41 13.67
CA PHE A 370 18.62 -6.20 13.04
C PHE A 370 19.74 -5.32 12.47
N VAL A 371 19.41 -4.25 11.74
CA VAL A 371 20.41 -3.30 11.23
C VAL A 371 21.14 -2.60 12.38
N SER A 372 20.42 -2.21 13.43
CA SER A 372 21.03 -1.61 14.63
C SER A 372 22.03 -2.57 15.30
N LEU A 373 21.70 -3.87 15.39
CA LEU A 373 22.58 -4.89 15.93
C LEU A 373 23.84 -5.06 15.07
N ILE A 374 23.70 -5.12 13.75
CA ILE A 374 24.83 -5.19 12.82
C ILE A 374 25.76 -3.98 12.99
N VAL A 375 25.20 -2.77 12.99
CA VAL A 375 25.97 -1.53 13.17
C VAL A 375 26.67 -1.52 14.52
N PHE A 376 26.01 -1.99 15.58
CA PHE A 376 26.59 -2.13 16.90
C PHE A 376 27.80 -3.06 16.91
N ILE A 377 27.69 -4.25 16.30
CA ILE A 377 28.78 -5.22 16.19
C ILE A 377 29.97 -4.61 15.44
N PHE A 378 29.74 -3.98 14.28
CA PHE A 378 30.82 -3.35 13.51
C PHE A 378 31.51 -2.20 14.26
N ARG A 379 30.75 -1.35 14.97
CA ARG A 379 31.33 -0.28 15.79
C ARG A 379 32.18 -0.85 16.93
N LYS A 380 31.72 -1.92 17.59
CA LYS A 380 32.44 -2.58 18.68
C LYS A 380 33.73 -3.26 18.20
N LEU A 381 33.68 -3.95 17.06
CA LEU A 381 34.88 -4.56 16.45
C LEU A 381 35.90 -3.50 16.05
N LYS A 382 35.46 -2.36 15.51
CA LYS A 382 36.36 -1.26 15.16
C LYS A 382 37.02 -0.64 16.39
N SER A 383 36.31 -0.51 17.51
CA SER A 383 36.87 0.05 18.76
C SER A 383 37.87 -0.87 19.48
N GLN A 384 37.92 -2.17 19.14
CA GLN A 384 38.90 -3.11 19.71
C GLN A 384 40.20 -3.15 18.91
N ASN A 385 40.19 -2.64 17.68
CA ASN A 385 41.34 -2.61 16.78
C ASN A 385 42.08 -1.26 16.78
N VAL A 386 41.65 -0.33 17.64
CA VAL A 386 42.28 0.97 17.92
C VAL A 386 42.69 0.94 19.39
#